data_AF-A0A8H6YX02-F1
#
_entry.id   AF-A0A8H6YX02-F1
#
_cell.length_a   1.000
_cell.length_b   1.000
_cell.length_c   1.000
_cell.angle_alpha   90.00
_cell.angle_beta   90.00
_cell.angle_gamma   90.00
#
_symmetry.space_group_name_H-M   'P 1'
#
loop_
_entity.id
_entity.type
_entity.pdbx_description
1 polymer ?
#
loop_
_entity_poly.entity_id
_entity_poly.type
_entity_poly.pdbx_seq_one_letter_code
_entity_poly.pdbx_strand_id
1 'polypeptide(L)' 'MFTERMKNVNVGDPFAPGVDPGLQASQLQYECIMGYIESGKKDGAMVHVGGR' A
#
# COMPACT_ATOMS: atom_id res chain seq x y z
N MET A 1 -6.55 2.84 -16.32
CA MET A 1 -5.10 2.75 -16.04
C MET A 1 -4.92 2.37 -14.57
N PHE A 2 -3.96 1.52 -14.22
CA PHE A 2 -3.87 0.92 -12.87
C PHE A 2 -3.69 1.97 -11.75
N THR A 3 -2.81 2.95 -11.93
CA THR A 3 -2.54 4.00 -10.94
C THR A 3 -3.78 4.81 -10.57
N GLU A 4 -4.60 5.20 -11.55
CA GLU A 4 -5.85 5.95 -11.30
C GLU A 4 -6.87 5.12 -10.49
N ARG A 5 -6.93 3.80 -10.71
CA ARG A 5 -7.78 2.92 -9.90
C ARG A 5 -7.28 2.87 -8.45
N MET A 6 -5.97 2.76 -8.26
CA MET A 6 -5.37 2.63 -6.92
C MET A 6 -5.49 3.90 -6.07
N LYS A 7 -5.56 5.09 -6.69
CA LYS A 7 -5.79 6.36 -5.98
C LYS A 7 -7.16 6.43 -5.29
N ASN A 8 -8.13 5.65 -5.76
CA ASN A 8 -9.50 5.66 -5.23
C ASN A 8 -9.74 4.60 -4.14
N VAL A 9 -8.70 3.84 -3.75
CA VAL A 9 -8.80 2.86 -2.66
C VAL A 9 -8.92 3.61 -1.33
N ASN A 10 -10.00 3.36 -0.61
CA ASN A 10 -10.30 4.04 0.64
C ASN A 10 -9.83 3.20 1.83
N VAL A 11 -8.66 3.50 2.37
CA VAL A 11 -8.08 2.77 3.51
C VAL A 11 -8.53 3.41 4.82
N GLY A 12 -9.06 2.61 5.74
CA GLY A 12 -9.56 3.09 7.04
C GLY A 12 -10.03 1.96 7.96
N ASP A 13 -10.96 2.28 8.85
CA ASP A 13 -11.64 1.29 9.70
C ASP A 13 -12.38 0.25 8.83
N PRO A 14 -12.03 -1.05 8.91
CA PRO A 14 -12.63 -2.09 8.07
C PRO A 14 -14.14 -2.28 8.26
N PHE A 15 -14.72 -1.74 9.34
CA PHE A 15 -16.15 -1.79 9.60
C PHE A 15 -16.91 -0.53 9.15
N ALA A 16 -16.20 0.52 8.72
CA ALA A 16 -16.85 1.74 8.25
C ALA A 16 -17.43 1.55 6.82
N PRO A 17 -18.62 2.09 6.54
CA PRO A 17 -19.20 2.01 5.20
C PRO A 17 -18.30 2.66 4.15
N GLY A 18 -18.07 1.95 3.03
CA GLY A 18 -17.29 2.46 1.92
C GLY A 18 -15.78 2.47 2.14
N VAL A 19 -15.28 1.81 3.18
CA VAL A 19 -13.84 1.53 3.37
C VAL A 19 -13.48 0.21 2.69
N ASP A 20 -12.37 0.22 1.96
CA ASP A 20 -11.71 -0.97 1.46
C ASP A 20 -10.83 -1.55 2.59
N PRO A 21 -11.09 -2.78 3.06
CA PRO A 21 -10.36 -3.35 4.19
C PRO A 21 -8.88 -3.55 3.85
N GLY A 22 -8.02 -3.04 4.73
CA GLY A 22 -6.58 -3.31 4.68
C GLY A 22 -6.27 -4.78 4.98
N LEU A 23 -5.26 -5.34 4.30
CA LEU A 23 -4.91 -6.76 4.36
C LEU A 23 -3.74 -7.08 5.33
N GLN A 24 -3.17 -6.07 5.99
CA GLN A 24 -1.99 -6.25 6.84
C GLN A 24 -2.41 -6.64 8.26
N ALA A 25 -2.19 -7.90 8.63
CA ALA A 25 -2.59 -8.46 9.92
C ALA A 25 -1.49 -8.33 10.99
N SER A 26 -0.25 -8.02 10.61
CA SER A 26 0.87 -7.91 11.54
C SER A 26 1.93 -6.89 11.14
N GLN A 27 2.65 -6.40 12.15
CA GLN A 27 3.81 -5.52 11.99
C GLN A 27 4.89 -6.14 11.11
N LEU A 28 5.12 -7.45 11.24
CA LEU A 28 6.10 -8.18 10.42
C LEU A 28 5.76 -8.11 8.93
N GLN A 29 4.48 -8.26 8.57
CA GLN A 29 4.04 -8.14 7.17
C GLN A 29 4.26 -6.72 6.65
N TYR A 30 3.94 -5.71 7.46
CA TYR A 30 4.20 -4.32 7.12
C TYR A 30 5.70 -4.07 6.83
N GLU A 31 6.57 -4.51 7.73
CA GLU A 31 8.02 -4.35 7.59
C GLU A 31 8.58 -5.06 6.34
N CYS A 32 8.13 -6.29 6.07
CA CYS A 32 8.52 -7.00 4.85
C CYS A 32 8.13 -6.23 3.58
N ILE A 33 6.88 -5.73 3.51
CA ILE A 33 6.39 -4.97 2.35
C ILE A 33 7.20 -3.70 2.15
N MET A 34 7.44 -2.95 3.24
CA MET A 34 8.24 -1.72 3.18
C MET A 34 9.68 -1.99 2.77
N GLY A 35 10.27 -3.11 3.21
CA GLY A 35 11.61 -3.53 2.77
C GLY A 35 11.72 -3.71 1.26
N TYR A 36 10.72 -4.34 0.62
CA TYR A 36 10.70 -4.48 -0.84
C TYR A 36 10.53 -3.16 -1.58
N ILE A 37 9.66 -2.27 -1.07
CA ILE A 37 9.46 -0.94 -1.66
C ILE A 37 10.77 -0.14 -1.61
N GLU A 38 11.46 -0.15 -0.48
CA GLU A 38 12.74 0.55 -0.32
C GLU A 38 13.85 -0.05 -1.20
N SER A 39 13.91 -1.38 -1.35
CA SER A 39 14.83 -2.02 -2.31
C SER A 39 14.58 -1.53 -3.74
N GLY A 40 13.32 -1.53 -4.18
CA GLY A 40 12.96 -1.07 -5.52
C GLY A 40 13.34 0.39 -5.76
N LYS A 41 13.12 1.27 -4.77
CA LYS A 41 13.55 2.68 -4.85
C LYS A 41 15.07 2.80 -5.00
N LYS A 42 15.85 2.01 -4.25
CA LYS A 42 17.32 1.99 -4.36
C LYS A 42 17.80 1.52 -5.72
N ASP A 43 17.06 0.60 -6.34
CA ASP A 43 17.34 0.11 -7.69
C ASP A 43 16.83 1.06 -8.81
N GLY A 44 16.28 2.22 -8.44
CA GLY A 44 15.84 3.26 -9.37
C GLY A 44 14.36 3.16 -9.80
N ALA A 45 13.57 2.28 -9.18
CA ALA A 45 12.14 2.19 -9.46
C ALA A 45 11.36 3.37 -8.87
N MET A 46 10.30 3.79 -9.56
CA MET A 46 9.40 4.84 -9.11
C MET A 46 8.12 4.27 -8.51
N VAL A 47 7.79 4.68 -7.28
CA VAL A 47 6.48 4.40 -6.69
C VAL A 47 5.47 5.39 -7.27
N HIS A 48 4.47 4.88 -8.00
CA HIS A 48 3.47 5.73 -8.65
C HIS A 48 2.39 6.26 -7.69
N VAL A 49 2.04 5.50 -6.64
CA VAL A 49 1.03 5.87 -5.64
C VAL A 49 1.19 4.99 -4.38
N GLY A 50 0.95 5.54 -3.19
CA GLY A 50 1.05 4.80 -1.92
C GLY A 50 2.49 4.53 -1.47
N GLY A 51 2.73 3.37 -0.86
CA GLY A 51 4.07 2.92 -0.43
C GLY A 51 4.66 3.73 0.73
N ARG A 52 3.81 4.05 1.71
CA ARG A 52 4.11 4.80 2.92
C ARG A 52 3.34 4.21 4.11
#